data_AF-A0AA95HLN8-F1
#
_entry.id   AF-A0AA95HLN8-F1
#
_cell.length_a   1.000
_cell.length_b   1.000
_cell.length_c   1.000
_cell.angle_alpha   90.00
_cell.angle_beta   90.00
_cell.angle_gamma   90.00
#
_symmetry.space_group_name_H-M   'P 1'
#
loop_
_entity.id
_entity.type
_entity.pdbx_description
1 polymer ?
#
loop_
_entity_poly.entity_id
_entity_poly.type
_entity_poly.pdbx_seq_one_letter_code
_entity_poly.pdbx_strand_id
1 'polypeptide(L)'
;MKSIRSILHILLGVTLICSCNEATELAHITPNVSLIKYKDIVKIDSLYTYPGDSLYQNWINQYNKNLEDKTSRSLSPEDDAFFNKQYIVKSTEATVLYGRNYIFPGSILEGNSISNQNYIPVFISNRKPITVSMTLAHNTPKPTSRTIEAPTFSKLSDYVVEMVTDGNFEQNQKFMFSYKRFSFYDEIKTAFGTNINTRKLFSSKSESSTEYRDKIQKSTGMYVKFFQSSFTVNMDIAPLSDQPIQGKSEYEPVYVNSLTYGRLGIIAFETDESYEFAETCIKKNLIESSVRKQLL
;
A
#
# COMPACT_ATOMS: atom_id res chain seq x y z
N MET A 1 -56.92 -12.99 18.92
CA MET A 1 -58.01 -13.15 17.92
C MET A 1 -57.97 -11.91 17.04
N LYS A 2 -57.78 -11.87 15.71
CA LYS A 2 -57.65 -12.77 14.56
C LYS A 2 -56.80 -11.95 13.57
N SER A 3 -55.63 -12.43 13.12
CA SER A 3 -55.41 -13.18 11.87
C SER A 3 -55.16 -12.31 10.62
N ILE A 4 -53.91 -12.45 10.16
CA ILE A 4 -53.36 -12.26 8.82
C ILE A 4 -54.20 -12.97 7.72
N ARG A 5 -54.27 -12.37 6.51
CA ARG A 5 -54.28 -12.99 5.16
C ARG A 5 -53.78 -11.93 4.15
N SER A 6 -52.62 -12.04 3.49
CA SER A 6 -52.14 -12.91 2.39
C SER A 6 -52.51 -12.47 0.95
N ILE A 7 -51.46 -12.24 0.14
CA ILE A 7 -51.22 -12.69 -1.26
C ILE A 7 -51.99 -11.91 -2.36
N LEU A 8 -51.39 -11.13 -3.27
CA LEU A 8 -50.33 -11.34 -4.29
C LEU A 8 -50.88 -11.89 -5.64
N HIS A 9 -50.59 -11.13 -6.72
CA HIS A 9 -50.41 -11.48 -8.16
C HIS A 9 -51.49 -11.21 -9.25
N ILE A 10 -51.06 -10.34 -10.18
CA ILE A 10 -51.00 -10.47 -11.66
C ILE A 10 -52.27 -10.18 -12.50
N LEU A 11 -52.19 -9.21 -13.43
CA LEU A 11 -52.20 -9.32 -14.92
C LEU A 11 -52.62 -7.96 -15.53
N LEU A 12 -51.72 -7.19 -16.15
CA LEU A 12 -51.55 -7.03 -17.61
C LEU A 12 -52.81 -6.51 -18.36
N GLY A 13 -52.74 -5.28 -18.85
CA GLY A 13 -53.75 -4.67 -19.73
C GLY A 13 -53.20 -3.41 -20.41
N VAL A 14 -52.49 -3.62 -21.51
CA VAL A 14 -51.92 -2.62 -22.43
C VAL A 14 -53.05 -1.85 -23.13
N THR A 15 -52.98 -0.52 -23.16
CA THR A 15 -53.49 0.27 -24.31
C THR A 15 -52.54 1.44 -24.59
N LEU A 16 -51.90 1.36 -25.76
CA LEU A 16 -51.18 2.44 -26.44
C LEU A 16 -52.14 3.55 -26.84
N ILE A 17 -51.71 4.81 -26.70
CA ILE A 17 -52.11 5.88 -27.62
C ILE A 17 -50.83 6.54 -28.14
N CYS A 18 -50.73 6.55 -29.47
CA CYS A 18 -49.69 7.09 -30.33
C CYS A 18 -49.44 8.60 -30.16
N SER A 19 -48.21 9.01 -30.42
CA SER A 19 -47.92 10.14 -31.31
C SER A 19 -46.49 9.99 -31.84
N CYS A 20 -46.39 9.55 -33.09
CA CYS A 20 -45.22 9.67 -33.93
C CYS A 20 -45.15 11.09 -34.49
N ASN A 21 -43.95 11.67 -34.59
CA ASN A 21 -43.67 12.64 -35.65
C ASN A 21 -42.56 12.06 -36.55
N GLU A 22 -43.00 11.88 -37.79
CA GLU A 22 -42.37 11.64 -39.09
C GLU A 22 -40.85 11.48 -39.20
N ALA A 23 -40.50 10.32 -39.76
CA ALA A 23 -39.28 10.09 -40.51
C ALA A 23 -39.39 10.72 -41.90
N THR A 24 -38.32 11.37 -42.35
CA THR A 24 -38.04 11.56 -43.78
C THR A 24 -36.86 10.67 -44.13
N GLU A 25 -37.13 9.61 -44.88
CA GLU A 25 -36.10 8.86 -45.62
C GLU A 25 -35.64 9.70 -46.81
N LEU A 26 -34.33 9.82 -47.00
CA LEU A 26 -33.74 10.20 -48.29
C LEU A 26 -32.81 9.10 -48.76
N ALA A 27 -32.95 8.78 -50.03
CA ALA A 27 -32.56 7.55 -50.68
C ALA A 27 -31.05 7.24 -50.70
N HIS A 28 -30.80 5.93 -50.78
CA HIS A 28 -29.50 5.29 -51.02
C HIS A 28 -28.74 5.86 -52.22
N ILE A 29 -27.48 6.26 -51.97
CA ILE A 29 -26.40 6.21 -52.95
C ILE A 29 -25.25 5.43 -52.29
N THR A 30 -24.96 4.24 -52.81
CA THR A 30 -23.79 3.45 -52.42
C THR A 30 -22.57 3.88 -53.24
N PRO A 31 -21.52 4.46 -52.63
CA PRO A 31 -20.20 4.41 -53.23
C PRO A 31 -19.55 3.08 -52.84
N ASN A 32 -19.25 2.25 -53.84
CA ASN A 32 -18.31 1.14 -53.70
C ASN A 32 -16.94 1.73 -53.37
N VAL A 33 -16.59 1.76 -52.08
CA VAL A 33 -15.26 2.15 -51.61
C VAL A 33 -14.55 0.88 -51.14
N SER A 34 -13.62 0.41 -51.96
CA SER A 34 -12.61 -0.54 -51.54
C SER A 34 -11.85 0.05 -50.34
N LEU A 35 -12.04 -0.53 -49.15
CA LEU A 35 -11.30 -0.15 -47.96
C LEU A 35 -9.82 -0.45 -48.18
N ILE A 36 -8.99 0.60 -48.25
CA ILE A 36 -7.56 0.45 -48.13
C ILE A 36 -7.29 -0.04 -46.71
N LYS A 37 -6.71 -1.24 -46.62
CA LYS A 37 -6.19 -1.81 -45.37
C LYS A 37 -5.04 -0.93 -44.89
N TYR A 38 -5.31 0.01 -44.00
CA TYR A 38 -4.25 0.66 -43.24
C TYR A 38 -3.76 -0.31 -42.17
N LYS A 39 -2.44 -0.47 -42.11
CA LYS A 39 -1.75 -1.24 -41.10
C LYS A 39 -1.79 -0.42 -39.82
N ASP A 40 -2.83 -0.61 -39.02
CA ASP A 40 -3.02 0.10 -37.75
C ASP A 40 -1.86 -0.20 -36.81
N ILE A 41 -0.89 0.71 -36.77
CA ILE A 41 0.03 0.87 -35.65
C ILE A 41 -0.40 2.17 -34.98
N VAL A 42 -1.20 2.04 -33.92
CA VAL A 42 -1.36 3.10 -32.95
C VAL A 42 -0.04 3.19 -32.17
N LYS A 43 0.74 4.24 -32.41
CA LYS A 43 1.81 4.62 -31.49
C LYS A 43 1.22 5.50 -30.40
N ILE A 44 1.29 5.00 -29.17
CA ILE A 44 1.00 5.75 -27.96
C ILE A 44 2.32 6.42 -27.54
N ASP A 45 2.43 7.72 -27.76
CA ASP A 45 3.49 8.52 -27.11
C ASP A 45 2.96 8.98 -25.74
N SER A 46 3.35 8.26 -24.70
CA SER A 46 3.14 8.69 -23.32
C SER A 46 4.32 9.55 -22.88
N LEU A 47 4.18 10.88 -22.90
CA LEU A 47 5.00 11.81 -22.11
C LEU A 47 4.20 13.10 -21.97
N TYR A 48 3.56 13.29 -20.81
CA TYR A 48 3.06 14.60 -20.43
C TYR A 48 4.26 15.50 -20.19
N THR A 49 4.49 16.45 -21.10
CA THR A 49 5.49 17.51 -20.92
C THR A 49 4.85 18.82 -21.30
N TYR A 50 4.92 19.80 -20.38
CA TYR A 50 4.21 21.06 -20.46
C TYR A 50 4.80 21.92 -21.60
N PRO A 51 4.05 22.23 -22.68
CA PRO A 51 4.62 22.89 -23.87
C PRO A 51 4.99 24.37 -23.68
N GLY A 52 4.52 25.00 -22.58
CA GLY A 52 4.70 26.43 -22.32
C GLY A 52 5.95 26.82 -21.52
N ASP A 53 6.76 25.84 -21.11
CA ASP A 53 7.99 26.12 -20.36
C ASP A 53 9.13 26.48 -21.33
N SER A 54 9.62 27.72 -21.25
CA SER A 54 10.73 28.22 -22.06
C SER A 54 12.05 27.50 -21.78
N LEU A 55 12.22 26.91 -20.60
CA LEU A 55 13.37 26.07 -20.25
C LEU A 55 13.33 24.76 -21.03
N TYR A 56 12.14 24.15 -21.14
CA TYR A 56 11.92 22.90 -21.89
C TYR A 56 12.14 23.09 -23.40
N GLN A 57 11.62 24.17 -23.97
CA GLN A 57 11.81 24.46 -25.41
C GLN A 57 13.29 24.66 -25.77
N ASN A 58 14.06 25.31 -24.90
CA ASN A 58 15.51 25.44 -25.09
C ASN A 58 16.24 24.09 -25.01
N TRP A 59 15.84 23.24 -24.05
CA TRP A 59 16.42 21.91 -23.89
C TRP A 59 16.11 21.01 -25.09
N ILE A 60 14.88 21.01 -25.58
CA ILE A 60 14.47 20.16 -26.70
C ILE A 60 15.09 20.61 -28.02
N ASN A 61 15.25 21.92 -28.22
CA ASN A 61 15.93 22.45 -29.40
C ASN A 61 17.42 22.09 -29.40
N GLN A 62 18.09 22.11 -28.24
CA GLN A 62 19.46 21.62 -28.12
C GLN A 62 19.56 20.11 -28.33
N TYR A 63 18.64 19.34 -27.76
CA TYR A 63 18.59 17.88 -27.92
C TYR A 63 18.35 17.47 -29.38
N ASN A 64 17.40 18.12 -30.07
CA ASN A 64 17.09 17.86 -31.48
C ASN A 64 18.23 18.27 -32.42
N LYS A 65 18.96 19.34 -32.10
CA LYS A 65 20.16 19.71 -32.85
C LYS A 65 21.28 18.67 -32.71
N ASN A 66 21.36 18.01 -31.57
CA ASN A 66 22.31 16.91 -31.34
C ASN A 66 21.84 15.55 -31.92
N LEU A 67 20.58 15.45 -32.36
CA LEU A 67 19.97 14.23 -32.93
C LEU A 67 20.18 14.08 -34.44
N GLU A 68 20.44 15.16 -35.18
CA GLU A 68 20.71 15.07 -36.63
C GLU A 68 22.02 14.32 -36.96
N ASP A 69 22.92 14.16 -35.99
CA ASP A 69 24.28 13.66 -36.20
C ASP A 69 24.54 12.18 -35.83
N LYS A 70 23.57 11.40 -35.31
CA LYS A 70 23.87 10.05 -34.77
C LYS A 70 22.90 8.93 -35.23
N THR A 71 23.45 7.95 -35.96
CA THR A 71 22.76 6.83 -36.63
C THR A 71 22.56 5.56 -35.80
N SER A 72 22.74 5.58 -34.47
CA SER A 72 22.47 4.41 -33.62
C SER A 72 21.77 4.80 -32.30
N ARG A 73 20.57 4.24 -32.10
CA ARG A 73 19.75 4.41 -30.89
C ARG A 73 20.13 3.34 -29.88
N SER A 74 21.01 3.68 -28.95
CA SER A 74 21.12 3.02 -27.65
C SER A 74 20.76 4.06 -26.61
N LEU A 75 19.89 3.72 -25.65
CA LEU A 75 19.75 4.54 -24.45
C LEU A 75 21.12 4.60 -23.77
N SER A 76 21.47 5.76 -23.23
CA SER A 76 22.65 5.84 -22.36
C SER A 76 22.36 5.03 -21.09
N PRO A 77 23.39 4.54 -20.37
CA PRO A 77 23.19 3.92 -19.06
C PRO A 77 22.43 4.83 -18.07
N GLU A 78 22.58 6.15 -18.19
CA GLU A 78 21.83 7.14 -17.41
C GLU A 78 20.35 7.19 -17.80
N ASP A 79 20.03 7.14 -19.09
CA ASP A 79 18.65 7.09 -19.59
C ASP A 79 17.97 5.76 -19.21
N ASP A 80 18.68 4.63 -19.34
CA ASP A 80 18.19 3.33 -18.89
C ASP A 80 17.93 3.30 -17.38
N ALA A 81 18.77 3.95 -16.57
CA ALA A 81 18.55 4.09 -15.12
C ALA A 81 17.36 5.02 -14.79
N PHE A 82 17.09 6.02 -15.62
CA PHE A 82 15.93 6.90 -15.50
C PHE A 82 14.61 6.16 -15.82
N PHE A 83 14.59 5.36 -16.89
CA PHE A 83 13.41 4.60 -17.32
C PHE A 83 13.19 3.29 -16.55
N ASN A 84 14.25 2.67 -16.03
CA ASN A 84 14.21 1.42 -15.25
C ASN A 84 14.48 1.66 -13.75
N LYS A 85 13.94 2.75 -13.18
CA LYS A 85 14.23 3.15 -11.80
C LYS A 85 13.72 2.12 -10.78
N GLN A 86 14.56 1.13 -10.48
CA GLN A 86 14.33 0.16 -9.42
C GLN A 86 14.63 0.80 -8.06
N TYR A 87 13.61 0.93 -7.22
CA TYR A 87 13.78 1.43 -5.86
C TYR A 87 14.05 0.26 -4.91
N ILE A 88 15.29 0.17 -4.41
CA ILE A 88 15.62 -0.71 -3.30
C ILE A 88 15.45 0.07 -2.01
N VAL A 89 14.48 -0.34 -1.20
CA VAL A 89 14.24 0.26 0.12
C VAL A 89 14.63 -0.73 1.20
N LYS A 90 15.49 -0.27 2.12
CA LYS A 90 15.85 -1.00 3.33
C LYS A 90 14.93 -0.56 4.46
N SER A 91 14.33 -1.52 5.14
CA SER A 91 13.51 -1.27 6.33
C SER A 91 13.88 -2.27 7.42
N THR A 92 13.98 -1.78 8.65
CA THR A 92 14.06 -2.62 9.86
C THR A 92 12.68 -2.82 10.50
N GLU A 93 11.65 -2.18 9.96
CA GLU A 93 10.27 -2.25 10.43
C GLU A 93 9.36 -2.78 9.32
N ALA A 94 8.55 -3.79 9.65
CA ALA A 94 7.56 -4.35 8.74
C ALA A 94 6.16 -4.13 9.32
N THR A 95 5.27 -3.53 8.51
CA THR A 95 3.85 -3.45 8.86
C THR A 95 3.23 -4.84 8.76
N VAL A 96 2.59 -5.27 9.84
CA VAL A 96 1.86 -6.54 9.89
C VAL A 96 0.40 -6.29 9.51
N LEU A 97 -0.04 -6.84 8.38
CA LEU A 97 -1.44 -6.70 7.92
C LEU A 97 -2.33 -7.85 8.34
N TYR A 98 -1.81 -9.08 8.28
CA TYR A 98 -2.56 -10.28 8.61
C TYR A 98 -2.09 -10.80 9.96
N GLY A 99 -3.03 -11.00 10.88
CA GLY A 99 -2.76 -11.58 12.20
C GLY A 99 -2.18 -12.98 12.04
N ARG A 100 -0.87 -13.13 12.23
CA ARG A 100 -0.21 -14.42 12.29
C ARG A 100 0.21 -14.68 13.73
N ASN A 101 -0.20 -15.82 14.25
CA ASN A 101 0.14 -16.29 15.60
C ASN A 101 1.64 -16.65 15.77
N TYR A 102 2.47 -16.32 14.79
CA TYR A 102 3.92 -16.48 14.83
C TYR A 102 4.65 -15.14 14.97
N ILE A 103 3.92 -14.03 15.16
CA ILE A 103 4.51 -12.70 15.34
C ILE A 103 4.34 -12.29 16.80
N PHE A 104 5.38 -12.53 17.60
CA PHE A 104 5.50 -12.19 19.02
C PHE A 104 6.99 -12.07 19.38
N PRO A 105 7.40 -11.23 20.37
CA PRO A 105 8.80 -11.15 20.77
C PRO A 105 9.37 -12.53 21.10
N GLY A 106 10.56 -12.82 20.60
CA GLY A 106 11.22 -14.13 20.73
C GLY A 106 10.75 -15.19 19.72
N SER A 107 9.77 -14.89 18.87
CA SER A 107 9.46 -15.73 17.72
C SER A 107 10.63 -15.72 16.73
N ILE A 108 10.99 -16.90 16.23
CA ILE A 108 12.10 -17.10 15.28
C ILE A 108 11.51 -17.46 13.93
N LEU A 109 11.98 -16.79 12.88
CA LEU A 109 11.42 -16.83 11.53
C LEU A 109 12.53 -17.04 10.50
N GLU A 110 12.20 -17.67 9.38
CA GLU A 110 13.09 -17.73 8.21
C GLU A 110 13.34 -16.32 7.67
N GLY A 111 14.61 -15.93 7.49
CA GLY A 111 14.97 -14.56 7.07
C GLY A 111 14.36 -14.14 5.73
N ASN A 112 14.33 -15.05 4.75
CA ASN A 112 13.73 -14.80 3.44
C ASN A 112 12.19 -14.71 3.45
N SER A 113 11.54 -15.09 4.55
CA SER A 113 10.08 -15.05 4.67
C SER A 113 9.53 -13.69 5.09
N ILE A 114 10.40 -12.77 5.55
CA ILE A 114 9.99 -11.47 6.11
C ILE A 114 9.57 -10.50 5.00
N SER A 115 10.36 -10.43 3.92
CA SER A 115 10.15 -9.45 2.84
C SER A 115 8.78 -9.58 2.20
N ASN A 116 8.27 -10.80 2.01
CA ASN A 116 6.97 -11.06 1.40
C ASN A 116 5.83 -11.25 2.43
N GLN A 117 6.05 -10.94 3.71
CA GLN A 117 5.10 -11.17 4.81
C GLN A 117 4.64 -12.63 4.96
N ASN A 118 5.50 -13.59 4.62
CA ASN A 118 5.24 -15.02 4.78
C ASN A 118 5.50 -15.50 6.21
N TYR A 119 6.41 -14.85 6.94
CA TYR A 119 6.69 -15.09 8.38
C TYR A 119 6.69 -16.59 8.75
N ILE A 120 7.55 -17.36 8.09
CA ILE A 120 7.62 -18.82 8.25
C ILE A 120 8.38 -19.11 9.57
N PRO A 121 7.78 -19.82 10.53
CA PRO A 121 8.40 -20.04 11.84
C PRO A 121 9.49 -21.11 11.82
N VAL A 122 10.53 -20.88 12.62
CA VAL A 122 11.60 -21.83 12.95
C VAL A 122 11.41 -22.29 14.39
N PHE A 123 10.96 -23.54 14.55
CA PHE A 123 10.76 -24.16 15.86
C PHE A 123 12.06 -24.81 16.33
N ILE A 124 12.42 -24.58 17.60
CA ILE A 124 13.54 -25.27 18.26
C ILE A 124 13.04 -25.88 19.56
N SER A 125 13.63 -27.00 19.97
CA SER A 125 13.27 -27.71 21.20
C SER A 125 13.81 -27.03 22.47
N ASN A 126 14.96 -26.36 22.38
CA ASN A 126 15.70 -25.84 23.53
C ASN A 126 15.55 -24.32 23.62
N ARG A 127 14.31 -23.83 23.65
CA ARG A 127 14.01 -22.39 23.78
C ARG A 127 14.41 -21.91 25.18
N LYS A 128 15.15 -20.80 25.25
CA LYS A 128 15.37 -20.08 26.50
C LYS A 128 14.17 -19.20 26.85
N PRO A 129 13.94 -18.94 28.14
CA PRO A 129 13.02 -17.90 28.59
C PRO A 129 13.39 -16.54 27.99
N ILE A 130 12.40 -15.69 27.75
CA ILE A 130 12.62 -14.31 27.33
C ILE A 130 12.08 -13.36 28.39
N THR A 131 12.73 -12.22 28.58
CA THR A 131 12.16 -11.13 29.35
C THR A 131 11.56 -10.12 28.39
N VAL A 132 10.26 -9.87 28.52
CA VAL A 132 9.56 -8.81 27.78
C VAL A 132 9.30 -7.62 28.69
N SER A 133 9.23 -6.44 28.10
CA SER A 133 8.81 -5.20 28.75
C SER A 133 7.92 -4.39 27.82
N MET A 134 7.10 -3.53 28.39
CA MET A 134 6.16 -2.72 27.62
C MET A 134 6.23 -1.25 28.02
N THR A 135 6.06 -0.36 27.04
CA THR A 135 6.14 1.09 27.22
C THR A 135 4.85 1.74 27.70
N LEU A 136 3.75 1.00 27.88
CA LEU A 136 2.47 1.54 28.33
C LEU A 136 2.59 2.01 29.78
N ALA A 137 2.21 3.25 30.04
CA ALA A 137 2.03 3.75 31.40
C ALA A 137 0.77 3.14 32.01
N HIS A 138 0.70 3.05 33.33
CA HIS A 138 -0.47 2.53 34.04
C HIS A 138 -0.97 3.57 35.03
N ASN A 139 -2.27 3.59 35.31
CA ASN A 139 -2.82 4.51 36.31
C ASN A 139 -2.31 4.15 37.71
N THR A 140 -2.17 2.85 37.98
CA THR A 140 -1.55 2.33 39.19
C THR A 140 -0.11 1.89 38.90
N PRO A 141 0.89 2.31 39.71
CA PRO A 141 2.27 1.84 39.54
C PRO A 141 2.36 0.31 39.60
N LYS A 142 2.83 -0.31 38.51
CA LYS A 142 3.11 -1.74 38.44
C LYS A 142 4.33 -2.02 37.55
N PRO A 143 5.09 -3.10 37.82
CA PRO A 143 6.17 -3.52 36.92
C PRO A 143 5.63 -3.85 35.53
N THR A 144 6.30 -3.35 34.50
CA THR A 144 5.93 -3.63 33.11
C THR A 144 6.77 -4.74 32.48
N SER A 145 7.78 -5.27 33.18
CA SER A 145 8.59 -6.39 32.71
C SER A 145 8.08 -7.74 33.21
N ARG A 146 8.27 -8.79 32.40
CA ARG A 146 7.92 -10.18 32.73
C ARG A 146 8.83 -11.15 32.00
N THR A 147 9.30 -12.17 32.71
CA THR A 147 9.93 -13.34 32.10
C THR A 147 8.86 -14.34 31.64
N ILE A 148 8.94 -14.77 30.39
CA ILE A 148 8.10 -15.79 29.77
C ILE A 148 8.98 -17.02 29.53
N GLU A 149 8.76 -18.06 30.34
CA GLU A 149 9.53 -19.32 30.32
C GLU A 149 9.44 -20.05 28.97
N ALA A 150 8.24 -20.12 28.39
CA ALA A 150 7.98 -20.77 27.11
C ALA A 150 7.34 -19.75 26.14
N PRO A 151 8.16 -19.03 25.34
CA PRO A 151 7.67 -17.98 24.45
C PRO A 151 6.67 -18.52 23.42
N THR A 152 5.44 -18.06 23.50
CA THR A 152 4.37 -18.36 22.54
C THR A 152 3.50 -17.13 22.34
N PHE A 153 2.78 -17.08 21.23
CA PHE A 153 1.82 -16.00 20.98
C PHE A 153 0.75 -15.90 22.07
N SER A 154 0.21 -17.03 22.56
CA SER A 154 -0.78 -17.02 23.63
C SER A 154 -0.24 -16.42 24.92
N LYS A 155 1.00 -16.76 25.32
CA LYS A 155 1.62 -16.18 26.52
C LYS A 155 1.90 -14.69 26.37
N LEU A 156 2.28 -14.23 25.17
CA LEU A 156 2.34 -12.80 24.89
C LEU A 156 0.95 -12.16 25.00
N SER A 157 -0.09 -12.79 24.43
CA SER A 157 -1.46 -12.29 24.46
C SER A 157 -1.95 -12.13 25.89
N ASP A 158 -1.72 -13.13 26.76
CA ASP A 158 -2.06 -13.06 28.18
C ASP A 158 -1.35 -11.87 28.86
N TYR A 159 -0.05 -11.71 28.61
CA TYR A 159 0.74 -10.59 29.11
C TYR A 159 0.19 -9.25 28.61
N VAL A 160 -0.11 -9.11 27.31
CA VAL A 160 -0.66 -7.88 26.73
C VAL A 160 -2.02 -7.55 27.35
N VAL A 161 -2.92 -8.52 27.50
CA VAL A 161 -4.25 -8.33 28.11
C VAL A 161 -4.14 -7.82 29.54
N GLU A 162 -3.28 -8.44 30.34
CA GLU A 162 -3.05 -8.00 31.72
C GLU A 162 -2.42 -6.61 31.79
N MET A 163 -1.51 -6.32 30.86
CA MET A 163 -0.83 -5.05 30.79
C MET A 163 -1.78 -3.92 30.39
N VAL A 164 -2.60 -4.09 29.36
CA VAL A 164 -3.57 -3.06 28.97
C VAL A 164 -4.70 -2.89 29.99
N THR A 165 -4.90 -3.86 30.88
CA THR A 165 -5.75 -3.70 32.05
C THR A 165 -5.12 -2.66 32.99
N ASP A 166 -5.85 -1.57 33.24
CA ASP A 166 -5.36 -0.35 33.93
C ASP A 166 -4.28 0.45 33.16
N GLY A 167 -4.18 0.25 31.83
CA GLY A 167 -3.30 1.04 30.98
C GLY A 167 -3.75 2.48 30.81
N ASN A 168 -2.82 3.43 30.93
CA ASN A 168 -3.00 4.84 30.60
C ASN A 168 -2.51 5.12 29.17
N PHE A 169 -3.43 5.53 28.30
CA PHE A 169 -3.18 5.79 26.87
C PHE A 169 -3.07 7.28 26.52
N GLU A 170 -3.17 8.19 27.49
CA GLU A 170 -3.09 9.64 27.24
C GLU A 170 -1.66 10.08 26.89
N GLN A 171 -0.64 9.51 27.54
CA GLN A 171 0.75 9.99 27.47
C GLN A 171 1.59 9.46 26.30
N ASN A 172 1.20 8.35 25.64
CA ASN A 172 2.10 7.58 24.76
C ASN A 172 1.85 7.75 23.25
N GLN A 173 1.11 8.77 22.84
CA GLN A 173 0.68 8.93 21.45
C GLN A 173 1.77 9.58 20.60
N LYS A 174 2.69 8.77 20.05
CA LYS A 174 3.52 9.22 18.92
C LYS A 174 2.67 9.16 17.65
N PHE A 175 2.33 10.33 17.12
CA PHE A 175 1.68 10.45 15.83
C PHE A 175 2.73 10.73 14.75
N MET A 176 2.80 9.86 13.75
CA MET A 176 3.64 10.03 12.57
C MET A 176 2.73 10.19 11.35
N PHE A 177 3.04 11.17 10.52
CA PHE A 177 2.34 11.44 9.27
C PHE A 177 3.37 11.61 8.15
N SER A 178 3.15 10.92 7.04
CA SER A 178 3.93 11.10 5.82
C SER A 178 3.05 10.91 4.60
N TYR A 179 3.40 11.59 3.51
CA TYR A 179 2.75 11.40 2.22
C TYR A 179 3.82 11.39 1.12
N LYS A 180 3.54 10.67 0.03
CA LYS A 180 4.39 10.68 -1.17
C LYS A 180 3.56 10.57 -2.43
N ARG A 181 4.08 11.13 -3.51
CA ARG A 181 3.64 10.82 -4.87
C ARG A 181 4.03 9.39 -5.22
N PHE A 182 3.20 8.72 -6.02
CA PHE A 182 3.56 7.47 -6.68
C PHE A 182 3.04 7.46 -8.12
N SER A 183 3.74 6.77 -9.02
CA SER A 183 3.27 6.49 -10.39
C SER A 183 2.93 5.02 -10.57
N PHE A 184 3.55 4.15 -9.78
CA PHE A 184 3.27 2.72 -9.73
C PHE A 184 2.86 2.30 -8.32
N TYR A 185 1.84 1.43 -8.21
CA TYR A 185 1.34 0.92 -6.93
C TYR A 185 2.45 0.24 -6.10
N ASP A 186 3.45 -0.31 -6.76
CA ASP A 186 4.62 -0.92 -6.13
C ASP A 186 5.46 0.07 -5.30
N GLU A 187 5.46 1.36 -5.63
CA GLU A 187 6.14 2.39 -4.83
C GLU A 187 5.53 2.52 -3.42
N ILE A 188 4.26 2.12 -3.25
CA ILE A 188 3.57 2.12 -1.95
C ILE A 188 4.16 1.05 -1.02
N LYS A 189 4.88 0.03 -1.52
CA LYS A 189 5.55 -1.00 -0.69
C LYS A 189 6.46 -0.37 0.36
N THR A 190 7.02 0.80 0.06
CA THR A 190 7.85 1.58 0.98
C THR A 190 7.10 2.02 2.24
N ALA A 191 5.78 2.19 2.18
CA ALA A 191 4.94 2.47 3.35
C ALA A 191 4.82 1.27 4.30
N PHE A 192 4.95 0.05 3.79
CA PHE A 192 4.84 -1.20 4.55
C PHE A 192 6.18 -1.77 4.99
N GLY A 193 7.29 -1.39 4.34
CA GLY A 193 8.62 -1.96 4.58
C GLY A 193 8.74 -3.42 4.09
N THR A 194 7.85 -3.86 3.22
CA THR A 194 7.77 -5.24 2.72
C THR A 194 7.30 -5.25 1.26
N ASN A 195 7.58 -6.33 0.54
CA ASN A 195 7.18 -6.61 -0.83
C ASN A 195 5.72 -7.06 -0.94
N ILE A 196 4.84 -6.50 -0.12
CA ILE A 196 3.43 -6.84 -0.19
C ILE A 196 2.83 -6.44 -1.55
N ASN A 197 1.85 -7.20 -2.01
CA ASN A 197 1.03 -6.85 -3.16
C ASN A 197 0.13 -5.65 -2.84
N THR A 198 0.69 -4.44 -2.91
CA THR A 198 0.00 -3.16 -2.69
C THR A 198 -1.08 -2.89 -3.71
N ARG A 199 -0.91 -3.38 -4.94
CA ARG A 199 -1.95 -3.34 -5.95
C ARG A 199 -3.23 -4.02 -5.49
N LYS A 200 -3.16 -5.25 -4.95
CA LYS A 200 -4.34 -5.96 -4.41
C LYS A 200 -5.03 -5.18 -3.28
N LEU A 201 -4.30 -4.33 -2.57
CA LEU A 201 -4.83 -3.52 -1.47
C LEU A 201 -5.45 -2.20 -1.93
N PHE A 202 -4.90 -1.57 -2.98
CA PHE A 202 -5.23 -0.18 -3.33
C PHE A 202 -5.75 0.03 -4.75
N SER A 203 -5.58 -0.94 -5.66
CA SER A 203 -6.06 -0.84 -7.03
C SER A 203 -7.41 -1.52 -7.19
N SER A 204 -8.32 -0.88 -7.93
CA SER A 204 -9.60 -1.45 -8.34
C SER A 204 -9.50 -2.45 -9.51
N LYS A 205 -8.31 -2.66 -10.08
CA LYS A 205 -8.09 -3.52 -11.27
C LYS A 205 -7.95 -5.01 -10.91
N SER A 206 -8.56 -5.90 -11.69
CA SER A 206 -8.37 -7.35 -11.61
C SER A 206 -6.95 -7.81 -12.01
N GLU A 207 -6.56 -9.03 -11.62
CA GLU A 207 -5.18 -9.54 -11.68
C GLU A 207 -4.71 -10.06 -13.08
N SER A 208 -5.28 -9.66 -14.22
CA SER A 208 -4.80 -10.13 -15.54
C SER A 208 -3.55 -9.37 -16.04
N SER A 209 -2.56 -10.09 -16.54
CA SER A 209 -1.13 -9.74 -16.73
C SER A 209 -0.78 -8.85 -17.94
N THR A 210 -0.43 -7.58 -17.72
CA THR A 210 0.37 -6.75 -18.66
C THR A 210 1.33 -5.82 -17.87
N GLU A 211 2.43 -5.35 -18.47
CA GLU A 211 3.42 -4.46 -17.80
C GLU A 211 2.89 -3.07 -17.43
N TYR A 212 1.93 -2.54 -18.19
CA TYR A 212 1.26 -1.25 -17.92
C TYR A 212 0.28 -1.30 -16.75
N ARG A 213 0.11 -2.46 -16.13
CA ARG A 213 -0.96 -2.75 -15.19
C ARG A 213 -0.72 -2.12 -13.82
N ASP A 214 0.54 -1.95 -13.41
CA ASP A 214 0.90 -1.49 -12.07
C ASP A 214 1.01 0.04 -11.97
N LYS A 215 0.82 0.75 -13.09
CA LYS A 215 0.73 2.20 -13.15
C LYS A 215 -0.65 2.72 -12.74
N ILE A 216 -0.67 3.90 -12.12
CA ILE A 216 -1.88 4.70 -11.89
C ILE A 216 -2.60 5.01 -13.21
N GLN A 217 -3.91 5.23 -13.15
CA GLN A 217 -4.73 5.60 -14.31
C GLN A 217 -4.87 7.12 -14.47
N LYS A 218 -4.87 7.84 -13.35
CA LYS A 218 -5.02 9.29 -13.33
C LYS A 218 -3.68 10.00 -13.42
N SER A 219 -3.71 11.30 -13.70
CA SER A 219 -2.52 12.14 -13.83
C SER A 219 -1.60 12.11 -12.60
N THR A 220 -2.21 12.06 -11.41
CA THR A 220 -1.51 12.16 -10.13
C THR A 220 -1.95 11.05 -9.18
N GLY A 221 -0.99 10.27 -8.67
CA GLY A 221 -1.18 9.30 -7.59
C GLY A 221 -0.45 9.77 -6.32
N MET A 222 -1.13 9.73 -5.18
CA MET A 222 -0.54 10.03 -3.88
C MET A 222 -0.99 9.04 -2.83
N TYR A 223 -0.08 8.67 -1.93
CA TYR A 223 -0.45 7.93 -0.73
C TYR A 223 -0.08 8.72 0.52
N VAL A 224 -0.87 8.52 1.56
CA VAL A 224 -0.70 9.07 2.90
C VAL A 224 -0.57 7.90 3.87
N LYS A 225 0.46 7.91 4.70
CA LYS A 225 0.65 7.00 5.83
C LYS A 225 0.54 7.80 7.12
N PHE A 226 -0.41 7.44 7.98
CA PHE A 226 -0.49 7.94 9.33
C PHE A 226 -0.39 6.77 10.32
N PHE A 227 0.40 6.96 11.37
CA PHE A 227 0.63 5.96 12.40
C PHE A 227 0.54 6.61 13.77
N GLN A 228 -0.30 6.06 14.63
CA GLN A 228 -0.43 6.45 16.02
C GLN A 228 -0.03 5.27 16.89
N SER A 229 1.16 5.31 17.48
CA SER A 229 1.58 4.27 18.43
C SER A 229 0.79 4.40 19.72
N SER A 230 0.38 3.27 20.30
CA SER A 230 -0.18 3.20 21.64
C SER A 230 0.86 2.74 22.65
N PHE A 231 1.51 1.61 22.37
CA PHE A 231 2.60 1.07 23.19
C PHE A 231 3.44 0.09 22.38
N THR A 232 4.65 -0.18 22.85
CA THR A 232 5.54 -1.20 22.27
C THR A 232 5.83 -2.25 23.32
N VAL A 233 5.81 -3.52 22.91
CA VAL A 233 6.36 -4.64 23.68
C VAL A 233 7.70 -5.00 23.08
N ASN A 234 8.77 -4.94 23.88
CA ASN A 234 10.13 -5.30 23.49
C ASN A 234 10.59 -6.50 24.31
N MET A 235 11.52 -7.29 23.77
CA MET A 235 12.30 -8.24 24.56
C MET A 235 13.72 -7.74 24.78
N ASP A 236 14.33 -8.19 25.87
CA ASP A 236 15.77 -7.98 26.10
C ASP A 236 16.58 -8.74 25.05
N ILE A 237 17.67 -8.13 24.57
CA ILE A 237 18.56 -8.77 23.60
C ILE A 237 19.40 -9.82 24.32
N ALA A 238 19.03 -11.09 24.15
CA ALA A 238 19.72 -12.24 24.74
C ALA A 238 19.65 -13.46 23.80
N PRO A 239 20.56 -14.45 23.94
CA PRO A 239 20.49 -15.69 23.18
C PRO A 239 19.18 -16.44 23.40
N LEU A 240 18.52 -16.87 22.33
CA LEU A 240 17.26 -17.64 22.38
C LEU A 240 17.45 -19.16 22.57
N SER A 241 18.71 -19.62 22.52
CA SER A 241 19.14 -21.03 22.59
C SER A 241 20.61 -21.10 23.01
N ASP A 242 21.05 -22.22 23.58
CA ASP A 242 22.47 -22.51 23.80
C ASP A 242 23.20 -22.98 22.54
N GLN A 243 22.45 -23.48 21.57
CA GLN A 243 22.98 -23.98 20.29
C GLN A 243 22.64 -23.02 19.15
N PRO A 244 23.48 -22.95 18.09
CA PRO A 244 23.17 -22.19 16.88
C PRO A 244 21.81 -22.58 16.32
N ILE A 245 21.01 -21.58 15.97
CA ILE A 245 19.68 -21.80 15.40
C ILE A 245 19.84 -21.77 13.88
N GLN A 246 19.44 -22.85 13.22
CA GLN A 246 19.45 -22.96 11.76
C GLN A 246 18.02 -22.99 11.23
N GLY A 247 17.77 -22.18 10.21
CA GLY A 247 16.56 -22.25 9.40
C GLY A 247 16.62 -23.40 8.40
N LYS A 248 15.55 -23.55 7.62
CA LYS A 248 15.45 -24.46 6.48
C LYS A 248 15.93 -23.83 5.18
N SER A 249 16.04 -22.50 5.16
CA SER A 249 16.54 -21.75 4.00
C SER A 249 18.05 -21.52 4.09
N GLU A 250 18.65 -21.07 2.99
CA GLU A 250 20.04 -20.62 2.93
C GLU A 250 20.30 -19.29 3.67
N TYR A 251 19.24 -18.62 4.12
CA TYR A 251 19.30 -17.33 4.79
C TYR A 251 19.34 -17.51 6.32
N GLU A 252 20.04 -16.62 7.01
CA GLU A 252 20.07 -16.65 8.47
C GLU A 252 18.65 -16.44 9.05
N PRO A 253 18.26 -17.23 10.05
CA PRO A 253 17.01 -17.01 10.75
C PRO A 253 17.07 -15.71 11.55
N VAL A 254 15.93 -15.04 11.64
CA VAL A 254 15.76 -13.79 12.38
C VAL A 254 14.75 -13.99 13.51
N TYR A 255 14.74 -13.09 14.49
CA TYR A 255 13.73 -13.10 15.54
C TYR A 255 13.02 -11.76 15.67
N VAL A 256 11.80 -11.79 16.19
CA VAL A 256 11.04 -10.59 16.51
C VAL A 256 11.56 -10.03 17.83
N ASN A 257 12.20 -8.86 17.80
CA ASN A 257 12.67 -8.18 19.00
C ASN A 257 11.61 -7.28 19.64
N SER A 258 10.80 -6.63 18.80
CA SER A 258 9.82 -5.63 19.25
C SER A 258 8.53 -5.71 18.43
N LEU A 259 7.41 -5.39 19.09
CA LEU A 259 6.11 -5.21 18.47
C LEU A 259 5.48 -3.91 18.96
N THR A 260 5.17 -3.03 18.02
CA THR A 260 4.45 -1.80 18.32
C THR A 260 2.97 -1.97 18.02
N TYR A 261 2.14 -1.75 19.03
CA TYR A 261 0.69 -1.73 18.95
C TYR A 261 0.22 -0.29 18.77
N GLY A 262 -0.79 -0.10 17.93
CA GLY A 262 -1.33 1.21 17.63
C GLY A 262 -2.32 1.18 16.48
N ARG A 263 -2.54 2.33 15.88
CA ARG A 263 -3.38 2.50 14.69
C ARG A 263 -2.50 2.91 13.52
N LEU A 264 -2.63 2.20 12.41
CA LEU A 264 -1.99 2.54 11.15
C LEU A 264 -3.09 2.73 10.11
N GLY A 265 -2.99 3.79 9.33
CA GLY A 265 -3.75 3.94 8.11
C GLY A 265 -2.84 4.31 6.95
N ILE A 266 -3.08 3.66 5.82
CA ILE A 266 -2.46 3.99 4.55
C ILE A 266 -3.61 4.23 3.58
N ILE A 267 -3.69 5.45 3.07
CA ILE A 267 -4.71 5.87 2.10
C ILE A 267 -3.97 6.15 0.80
N ALA A 268 -4.37 5.49 -0.28
CA ALA A 268 -3.90 5.80 -1.62
C ALA A 268 -5.06 6.40 -2.41
N PHE A 269 -4.77 7.43 -3.20
CA PHE A 269 -5.76 8.04 -4.07
C PHE A 269 -5.11 8.50 -5.38
N GLU A 270 -5.97 8.62 -6.39
CA GLU A 270 -5.63 9.04 -7.74
C GLU A 270 -6.55 10.20 -8.16
N THR A 271 -5.99 11.19 -8.85
CA THR A 271 -6.74 12.36 -9.35
C THR A 271 -6.20 12.83 -10.69
N ASP A 272 -7.08 13.39 -11.53
CA ASP A 272 -6.69 14.02 -12.81
C ASP A 272 -6.07 15.41 -12.60
N GLU A 273 -6.16 15.96 -11.38
CA GLU A 273 -5.56 17.24 -10.98
C GLU A 273 -4.02 17.21 -10.93
N SER A 274 -3.40 18.40 -10.92
CA SER A 274 -1.95 18.52 -10.77
C SER A 274 -1.45 18.02 -9.40
N TYR A 275 -0.18 17.64 -9.35
CA TYR A 275 0.46 17.21 -8.11
C TYR A 275 0.46 18.31 -7.06
N GLU A 276 0.73 19.56 -7.45
CA GLU A 276 0.78 20.72 -6.56
C GLU A 276 -0.57 21.00 -5.92
N PHE A 277 -1.65 20.86 -6.69
CA PHE A 277 -3.01 21.01 -6.18
C PHE A 277 -3.35 19.87 -5.21
N ALA A 278 -3.12 18.62 -5.60
CA ALA A 278 -3.37 17.45 -4.77
C ALA A 278 -2.58 17.51 -3.45
N GLU A 279 -1.31 17.90 -3.50
CA GLU A 279 -0.46 18.07 -2.32
C GLU A 279 -0.99 19.18 -1.40
N THR A 280 -1.39 20.32 -1.95
CA THR A 280 -1.98 21.43 -1.19
C THR A 280 -3.26 20.98 -0.46
N CYS A 281 -4.11 20.21 -1.14
CA CYS A 281 -5.32 19.64 -0.53
C CYS A 281 -5.01 18.68 0.63
N ILE A 282 -4.02 17.77 0.49
CA ILE A 282 -3.58 16.91 1.60
C ILE A 282 -3.10 17.76 2.77
N LYS A 283 -2.18 18.70 2.51
CA LYS A 283 -1.57 19.53 3.56
C LYS A 283 -2.64 20.27 4.35
N LYS A 284 -3.55 20.94 3.67
CA LYS A 284 -4.63 21.70 4.31
C LYS A 284 -5.56 20.80 5.11
N ASN A 285 -6.05 19.70 4.55
CA ASN A 285 -7.09 18.91 5.20
C ASN A 285 -6.57 17.96 6.28
N LEU A 286 -5.36 17.41 6.10
CA LEU A 286 -4.84 16.35 6.98
C LEU A 286 -3.82 16.88 8.00
N ILE A 287 -3.05 17.92 7.68
CA ILE A 287 -2.09 18.50 8.62
C ILE A 287 -2.79 19.50 9.55
N GLU A 288 -3.63 20.40 9.05
CA GLU A 288 -4.34 21.36 9.92
C GLU A 288 -5.31 20.65 10.88
N SER A 289 -5.93 19.54 10.46
CA SER A 289 -6.79 18.74 11.34
C SER A 289 -6.01 17.96 12.39
N SER A 290 -4.80 17.47 12.07
CA SER A 290 -3.90 16.83 13.04
C SER A 290 -3.38 17.81 14.09
N VAL A 291 -3.01 19.04 13.69
CA VAL A 291 -2.57 20.09 14.61
C VAL A 291 -3.72 20.53 15.52
N ARG A 292 -4.95 20.66 14.99
CA ARG A 292 -6.13 20.97 15.83
C ARG A 292 -6.46 19.89 16.86
N LYS A 293 -6.19 18.61 16.57
CA LYS A 293 -6.38 17.50 17.53
C LYS A 293 -5.28 17.35 18.58
N GLN A 294 -4.12 17.98 18.39
CA GLN A 294 -3.07 18.05 19.41
C GLN A 294 -3.19 19.26 20.33
N LEU A 295 -4.01 20.25 19.96
CA LEU A 295 -4.27 21.48 20.72
C LEU A 295 -5.60 21.46 21.49
N LEU A 296 -6.36 20.37 21.40
CA LEU A 296 -7.57 20.07 22.17
C LEU A 296 -7.34 18.81 22.98
#